data_AF-A0A699SQT6-F1
#
_entry.id   AF-A0A699SQT6-F1
#
_cell.length_a   1.000
_cell.length_b   1.000
_cell.length_c   1.000
_cell.angle_alpha   90.00
_cell.angle_beta   90.00
_cell.angle_gamma   90.00
#
_symmetry.space_group_name_H-M   'P 1'
#
loop_
_entity.id
_entity.type
_entity.pdbx_description
1 polymer ?
#
loop_
_entity_poly.entity_id
_entity_poly.type
_entity_poly.pdbx_seq_one_letter_code
_entity_poly.pdbx_strand_id
1 'polypeptide(L)'
;AAAWINQTYTSDKELMQNPATGELVLKGARPVVVRREYEGVLRPSYAGVVRHTLTVYVKDGRYKYVFTNLDHDAMGTRNMQSGGPLEQSKANLFGYVGLGSQKPWLDMKHDATRDVRNLATSLQEAMTLQKVKKVGKDARDF
;
A
#
# COMPACT_ATOMS: atom_id res chain seq x y z
N ALA A 1 13.61 9.88 8.15
CA ALA A 1 12.83 9.61 6.92
C ALA A 1 13.58 8.75 5.90
N ALA A 2 14.65 9.25 5.25
CA ALA A 2 15.36 8.48 4.20
C ALA A 2 15.86 7.10 4.64
N ALA A 3 16.44 7.00 5.85
CA ALA A 3 16.88 5.72 6.41
C ALA A 3 15.73 4.71 6.57
N TRP A 4 14.59 5.15 7.11
CA TRP A 4 13.38 4.33 7.22
C TRP A 4 12.88 3.87 5.85
N ILE A 5 12.82 4.77 4.85
CA ILE A 5 12.44 4.39 3.47
C ILE A 5 13.36 3.29 2.95
N ASN A 6 14.66 3.42 3.17
CA ASN A 6 15.62 2.43 2.69
C ASN A 6 15.50 1.06 3.37
N GLN A 7 15.10 1.04 4.64
CA GLN A 7 14.83 -0.18 5.38
C GLN A 7 13.48 -0.82 4.99
N THR A 8 12.44 0.00 4.80
CA THR A 8 11.07 -0.48 4.53
C THR A 8 10.87 -0.95 3.10
N TYR A 9 11.53 -0.29 2.14
CA TYR A 9 11.40 -0.58 0.72
C TYR A 9 12.72 -1.19 0.23
N THR A 10 12.74 -2.51 0.09
CA THR A 10 13.93 -3.27 -0.32
C THR A 10 13.99 -3.50 -1.83
N SER A 11 12.87 -3.42 -2.53
CA SER A 11 12.75 -3.58 -3.98
C SER A 11 11.76 -2.57 -4.57
N ASP A 12 11.80 -2.39 -5.90
CA ASP A 12 10.85 -1.60 -6.69
C ASP A 12 10.50 -0.23 -6.10
N LYS A 13 11.56 0.52 -5.74
CA LYS A 13 11.45 1.89 -5.25
C LYS A 13 12.20 2.88 -6.13
N GLU A 14 11.63 4.07 -6.25
CA GLU A 14 12.28 5.25 -6.79
C GLU A 14 12.20 6.35 -5.73
N LEU A 15 13.35 6.80 -5.22
CA LEU A 15 13.42 7.83 -4.18
C LEU A 15 14.10 9.08 -4.74
N MET A 16 13.35 10.19 -4.75
CA MET A 16 13.86 11.52 -5.06
C MET A 16 13.93 12.34 -3.77
N GLN A 17 15.03 13.06 -3.57
CA GLN A 17 15.24 13.91 -2.39
C GLN A 17 15.53 15.34 -2.86
N ASN A 18 14.88 16.30 -2.22
CA ASN A 18 15.16 17.72 -2.41
C ASN A 18 15.64 18.32 -1.07
N PRO A 19 16.96 18.41 -0.85
CA PRO A 19 17.52 18.94 0.39
C PRO A 19 17.13 20.39 0.67
N ALA A 20 16.87 21.20 -0.36
CA ALA A 20 16.52 22.61 -0.20
C ALA A 20 15.12 22.80 0.39
N THR A 21 14.18 21.88 0.10
CA THR A 21 12.79 21.93 0.59
C THR A 21 12.52 20.97 1.74
N GLY A 22 13.44 20.05 2.03
CA GLY A 22 13.24 18.97 3.00
C GLY A 22 12.25 17.91 2.51
N GLU A 23 11.98 17.85 1.21
CA GLU A 23 11.01 16.94 0.59
C GLU A 23 11.68 15.63 0.15
N LEU A 24 11.01 14.51 0.44
CA LEU A 24 11.34 13.19 -0.06
C LEU A 24 10.13 12.62 -0.77
N VAL A 25 10.27 12.27 -2.05
CA VAL A 25 9.24 11.63 -2.85
C VAL A 25 9.66 10.21 -3.15
N LEU A 26 8.85 9.25 -2.73
CA LEU A 26 9.05 7.82 -2.94
C LEU A 26 7.93 7.29 -3.84
N LYS A 27 8.27 6.66 -4.96
CA LYS A 27 7.37 5.71 -5.64
C LYS A 27 7.68 4.32 -5.13
N GLY A 28 6.68 3.62 -4.63
CA GLY A 28 6.81 2.26 -4.12
C GLY A 28 5.74 1.34 -4.68
N ALA A 29 5.91 0.04 -4.42
CA ALA A 29 4.95 -1.00 -4.77
C ALA A 29 4.78 -2.00 -3.62
N ARG A 30 3.57 -2.55 -3.50
CA ARG A 30 3.25 -3.62 -2.55
C ARG A 30 2.55 -4.77 -3.26
N PRO A 31 2.97 -6.02 -3.04
CA PRO A 31 2.36 -7.16 -3.72
C PRO A 31 0.91 -7.32 -3.30
N VAL A 32 0.07 -7.63 -4.27
CA VAL A 32 -1.33 -7.98 -4.06
C VAL A 32 -1.49 -9.48 -4.20
N VAL A 33 -2.20 -10.06 -3.26
CA VAL A 33 -2.52 -11.48 -3.25
C VAL A 33 -4.04 -11.61 -3.17
N VAL A 34 -4.62 -12.33 -4.12
CA VAL A 34 -6.04 -12.69 -4.10
C VAL A 34 -6.19 -14.16 -3.76
N ARG A 35 -7.24 -14.51 -3.03
CA ARG A 35 -7.58 -15.92 -2.80
C ARG A 35 -8.45 -16.41 -3.94
N ARG A 36 -8.02 -17.49 -4.60
CA ARG A 36 -8.81 -18.20 -5.61
C ARG A 36 -8.96 -19.65 -5.19
N GLU A 37 -10.12 -20.22 -5.48
CA GLU A 37 -10.36 -21.63 -5.26
C GLU A 37 -9.68 -22.44 -6.36
N TYR A 38 -8.90 -23.45 -5.96
CA TYR A 38 -8.25 -24.40 -6.84
C TYR A 38 -8.47 -25.79 -6.25
N GLU A 39 -9.16 -26.66 -6.98
CA GLU A 39 -9.54 -28.01 -6.53
C GLU A 39 -10.26 -28.01 -5.15
N GLY A 40 -11.18 -27.07 -4.94
CA GLY A 40 -11.94 -26.97 -3.68
C GLY A 40 -11.19 -26.29 -2.51
N VAL A 41 -9.97 -25.79 -2.74
CA VAL A 41 -9.14 -25.15 -1.70
C VAL A 41 -8.86 -23.70 -2.06
N LEU A 42 -9.14 -22.77 -1.14
CA LEU A 42 -8.75 -21.36 -1.29
C LEU A 42 -7.23 -21.22 -1.16
N ARG A 43 -6.58 -20.85 -2.25
CA ARG A 43 -5.13 -20.62 -2.31
C ARG A 43 -4.80 -19.16 -2.60
N PRO A 44 -3.76 -18.59 -1.97
CA PRO A 44 -3.25 -17.28 -2.35
C PRO A 44 -2.64 -17.33 -3.75
N SER A 45 -2.98 -16.36 -4.58
CA SER A 45 -2.45 -16.17 -5.93
C SER A 45 -1.98 -14.74 -6.09
N TYR A 46 -0.76 -14.58 -6.60
CA TYR A 46 -0.20 -13.26 -6.90
C TYR A 46 -1.04 -12.55 -7.96
N ALA A 47 -1.41 -11.31 -7.69
CA ALA A 47 -2.35 -10.55 -8.51
C ALA A 47 -1.76 -9.26 -9.10
N GLY A 48 -0.45 -9.05 -8.96
CA GLY A 48 0.21 -7.79 -9.30
C GLY A 48 0.60 -7.00 -8.05
N VAL A 49 0.65 -5.68 -8.17
CA VAL A 49 1.03 -4.77 -7.10
C VAL A 49 0.04 -3.61 -6.95
N VAL A 50 -0.06 -3.05 -5.76
CA VAL A 50 -0.51 -1.66 -5.59
C VAL A 50 0.71 -0.78 -5.62
N ARG A 51 0.81 0.09 -6.62
CA ARG A 51 1.77 1.18 -6.67
C ARG A 51 1.25 2.34 -5.83
N HIS A 52 2.15 3.11 -5.24
CA HIS A 52 1.81 4.32 -4.50
C HIS A 52 2.95 5.33 -4.54
N THR A 53 2.60 6.59 -4.33
CA THR A 53 3.55 7.67 -4.07
C THR A 53 3.45 8.08 -2.61
N LEU A 54 4.57 8.03 -1.88
CA LEU A 54 4.72 8.58 -0.54
C LEU A 54 5.56 9.85 -0.63
N THR A 55 4.98 10.98 -0.27
CA THR A 55 5.73 12.22 -0.10
C THR A 55 5.88 12.52 1.39
N VAL A 56 7.11 12.75 1.85
CA VAL A 56 7.45 13.15 3.22
C VAL A 56 8.13 14.51 3.17
N TYR A 57 7.62 15.45 3.96
CA TYR A 57 8.22 16.75 4.15
C TYR A 57 8.78 16.84 5.55
N VAL A 58 10.05 17.19 5.70
CA VAL A 58 10.72 17.34 7.00
C VAL A 58 11.24 18.77 7.10
N LYS A 59 10.79 19.51 8.11
CA LYS A 59 11.23 20.87 8.37
C LYS A 59 11.18 21.17 9.86
N ASP A 60 12.26 21.73 10.41
CA ASP A 60 12.35 22.23 11.79
C ASP A 60 11.86 21.21 12.85
N GLY A 61 12.30 19.95 12.73
CA GLY A 61 11.93 18.86 13.64
C GLY A 61 10.47 18.37 13.51
N ARG A 62 9.68 18.95 12.61
CA ARG A 62 8.32 18.51 12.28
C ARG A 62 8.33 17.77 10.95
N TYR A 63 7.33 16.91 10.76
CA TYR A 63 7.12 16.24 9.50
C TYR A 63 5.64 16.14 9.15
N LYS A 64 5.36 16.11 7.85
CA LYS A 64 4.07 15.70 7.29
C LYS A 64 4.32 14.65 6.21
N TYR A 65 3.36 13.75 6.01
CA TYR A 65 3.43 12.74 4.96
C TYR A 65 2.10 12.66 4.21
N VAL A 66 2.17 12.25 2.95
CA VAL A 66 1.00 12.05 2.09
C VAL A 66 1.22 10.79 1.27
N PHE A 67 0.25 9.87 1.32
CA PHE A 67 0.16 8.75 0.37
C PHE A 67 -0.83 9.13 -0.73
N THR A 68 -0.41 8.99 -1.99
CA THR A 68 -1.22 9.27 -3.18
C THR A 68 -1.00 8.19 -4.23
N ASN A 69 -1.78 8.25 -5.32
CA ASN A 69 -1.62 7.39 -6.50
C ASN A 69 -1.64 5.90 -6.16
N LEU A 70 -2.55 5.49 -5.28
CA LEU A 70 -2.79 4.08 -5.01
C LEU A 70 -3.45 3.45 -6.24
N ASP A 71 -2.67 2.69 -7.00
CA ASP A 71 -3.08 2.13 -8.29
C ASP A 71 -2.71 0.65 -8.37
N HIS A 72 -3.68 -0.20 -8.72
CA HIS A 72 -3.43 -1.60 -8.95
C HIS A 72 -2.86 -1.84 -10.35
N ASP A 73 -1.61 -2.24 -10.39
CA ASP A 73 -0.88 -2.60 -11.60
C ASP A 73 -0.59 -4.11 -11.63
N ALA A 74 -1.11 -4.79 -12.66
CA ALA A 74 -0.84 -6.20 -12.93
C ALA A 74 0.10 -6.42 -14.11
N MET A 75 0.80 -5.38 -14.58
CA MET A 75 1.80 -5.53 -15.64
C MET A 75 2.82 -6.62 -15.28
N GLY A 76 3.02 -7.57 -16.20
CA GLY A 76 3.88 -8.73 -15.98
C GLY A 76 3.22 -9.91 -15.22
N THR A 77 1.97 -9.76 -14.77
CA THR A 77 1.20 -10.86 -14.14
C THR A 77 0.42 -11.61 -15.22
N ARG A 78 0.75 -12.89 -15.42
CA ARG A 78 0.11 -13.73 -16.45
C ARG A 78 -1.42 -13.76 -16.26
N ASN A 79 -2.16 -13.52 -17.35
CA ASN A 79 -3.62 -13.56 -17.40
C ASN A 79 -4.34 -12.61 -16.42
N MET A 80 -3.67 -11.54 -15.99
CA MET A 80 -4.27 -10.50 -15.14
C MET A 80 -4.11 -9.14 -15.82
N GLN A 81 -5.16 -8.32 -15.74
CA GLN A 81 -5.13 -6.95 -16.20
C GLN A 81 -5.14 -5.99 -14.99
N SER A 82 -4.66 -4.78 -15.20
CA SER A 82 -4.60 -3.76 -14.15
C SER A 82 -6.01 -3.27 -13.79
N GLY A 83 -6.36 -3.38 -12.51
CA GLY A 83 -7.61 -2.83 -11.96
C GLY A 83 -7.66 -1.30 -11.90
N GLY A 84 -6.49 -0.63 -11.91
CA GLY A 84 -6.38 0.83 -11.92
C GLY A 84 -6.49 1.47 -10.52
N PRO A 85 -6.87 2.76 -10.44
CA PRO A 85 -6.87 3.51 -9.19
C PRO A 85 -7.83 2.95 -8.15
N LEU A 86 -7.35 2.76 -6.92
CA LEU A 86 -8.13 2.16 -5.82
C LEU A 86 -9.26 3.07 -5.32
N GLU A 87 -9.22 4.37 -5.62
CA GLU A 87 -10.29 5.31 -5.28
C GLU A 87 -11.60 5.02 -6.01
N GLN A 88 -11.53 4.34 -7.16
CA GLN A 88 -12.70 3.96 -7.93
C GLN A 88 -13.60 2.98 -7.16
N SER A 89 -14.91 3.05 -7.43
CA SER A 89 -15.90 2.16 -6.82
C SER A 89 -15.72 0.70 -7.25
N LYS A 90 -15.20 0.49 -8.46
CA LYS A 90 -14.99 -0.81 -9.09
C LYS A 90 -13.69 -0.81 -9.90
N ALA A 91 -13.08 -1.97 -10.07
CA ALA A 91 -11.93 -2.12 -10.96
C ALA A 91 -12.31 -1.82 -12.42
N ASN A 92 -11.33 -1.42 -13.25
CA ASN A 92 -11.51 -1.28 -14.69
C ASN A 92 -12.04 -2.57 -15.38
N LEU A 93 -11.87 -3.71 -14.73
CA LEU A 93 -12.27 -5.04 -15.19
C LEU A 93 -13.61 -5.49 -14.61
N PHE A 94 -14.41 -4.58 -14.04
CA PHE A 94 -15.61 -4.97 -13.33
C PHE A 94 -16.57 -5.79 -14.21
N GLY A 95 -16.93 -6.99 -13.75
CA GLY A 95 -17.75 -7.96 -14.50
C GLY A 95 -16.96 -9.14 -15.09
N TYR A 96 -15.62 -9.07 -15.12
CA TYR A 96 -14.78 -10.22 -15.46
C TYR A 96 -14.47 -11.07 -14.21
N VAL A 97 -14.37 -12.40 -14.39
CA VAL A 97 -14.07 -13.34 -13.31
C VAL A 97 -12.70 -13.05 -12.71
N GLY A 98 -12.62 -12.88 -11.38
CA GLY A 98 -11.38 -12.60 -10.65
C GLY A 98 -11.35 -11.21 -10.04
N LEU A 99 -10.30 -10.42 -10.32
CA LEU A 99 -10.18 -9.03 -9.83
C LEU A 99 -11.29 -8.09 -10.33
N GLY A 100 -11.97 -8.47 -11.41
CA GLY A 100 -13.17 -7.81 -11.91
C GLY A 100 -14.42 -8.06 -11.07
N SER A 101 -14.39 -8.98 -10.11
CA SER A 101 -15.52 -9.18 -9.20
C SER A 101 -15.46 -8.19 -8.04
N GLN A 102 -16.63 -7.82 -7.50
CA GLN A 102 -16.73 -6.79 -6.45
C GLN A 102 -15.94 -7.15 -5.18
N LYS A 103 -16.07 -8.40 -4.70
CA LYS A 103 -15.45 -8.83 -3.45
C LYS A 103 -13.91 -8.77 -3.49
N PRO A 104 -13.21 -9.37 -4.48
CA PRO A 104 -11.76 -9.24 -4.58
C PRO A 104 -11.26 -7.80 -4.67
N TRP A 105 -12.00 -6.91 -5.36
CA TRP A 105 -11.66 -5.49 -5.42
C TRP A 105 -11.76 -4.80 -4.05
N LEU A 106 -12.85 -5.04 -3.32
CA LEU A 106 -13.04 -4.50 -1.97
C LEU A 106 -12.00 -5.04 -0.98
N ASP A 107 -11.74 -6.35 -1.02
CA ASP A 107 -10.72 -6.99 -0.18
C ASP A 107 -9.34 -6.36 -0.42
N MET A 108 -8.97 -6.10 -1.69
CA MET A 108 -7.74 -5.38 -2.03
C MET A 108 -7.70 -3.95 -1.48
N LYS A 109 -8.80 -3.20 -1.59
CA LYS A 109 -8.88 -1.84 -1.01
C LYS A 109 -8.69 -1.85 0.51
N HIS A 110 -9.25 -2.84 1.19
CA HIS A 110 -9.06 -3.03 2.62
C HIS A 110 -7.61 -3.37 2.97
N ASP A 111 -6.99 -4.30 2.23
CA ASP A 111 -5.60 -4.67 2.41
C ASP A 111 -4.65 -3.50 2.15
N ALA A 112 -4.86 -2.73 1.08
CA ALA A 112 -4.07 -1.53 0.79
C ALA A 112 -4.23 -0.46 1.89
N THR A 113 -5.44 -0.27 2.40
CA THR A 113 -5.70 0.65 3.52
C THR A 113 -4.96 0.21 4.78
N ARG A 114 -4.99 -1.09 5.10
CA ARG A 114 -4.23 -1.65 6.23
C ARG A 114 -2.74 -1.44 6.05
N ASP A 115 -2.22 -1.71 4.85
CA ASP A 115 -0.79 -1.56 4.55
C ASP A 115 -0.33 -0.10 4.64
N VAL A 116 -1.10 0.86 4.09
CA VAL A 116 -0.81 2.30 4.26
C VAL A 116 -0.81 2.72 5.72
N ARG A 117 -1.78 2.25 6.52
CA ARG A 117 -1.82 2.53 7.97
C ARG A 117 -0.61 1.96 8.69
N ASN A 118 -0.19 0.74 8.35
CA ASN A 118 1.01 0.13 8.92
C ASN A 118 2.27 0.91 8.54
N LEU A 119 2.38 1.35 7.29
CA LEU A 119 3.49 2.18 6.81
C LEU A 119 3.51 3.54 7.53
N ALA A 120 2.35 4.17 7.70
CA ALA A 120 2.22 5.43 8.43
C ALA A 120 2.65 5.29 9.89
N THR A 121 2.18 4.24 10.59
CA THR A 121 2.60 3.94 11.96
C THR A 121 4.11 3.68 12.04
N SER A 122 4.66 2.87 11.14
CA SER A 122 6.09 2.58 11.12
C SER A 122 6.94 3.82 10.83
N LEU A 123 6.48 4.69 9.92
CA LEU A 123 7.12 5.98 9.67
C LEU A 123 7.09 6.84 10.94
N GLN A 124 5.95 6.91 11.61
CA GLN A 124 5.82 7.65 12.87
C GLN A 124 6.81 7.15 13.92
N GLU A 125 6.90 5.84 14.13
CA GLU A 125 7.86 5.24 15.06
C GLU A 125 9.32 5.60 14.72
N ALA A 126 9.66 5.55 13.43
CA ALA A 126 11.00 5.91 12.97
C ALA A 126 11.31 7.41 13.10
N MET A 127 10.29 8.26 13.01
CA MET A 127 10.45 9.72 13.14
C MET A 127 10.45 10.19 14.61
N THR A 128 9.81 9.45 15.52
CA THR A 128 9.77 9.79 16.97
C THR A 128 10.77 9.02 17.81
N LEU A 129 11.45 8.00 17.26
CA LEU A 129 12.30 7.06 17.99
C LEU A 129 11.57 6.31 19.12
N GLN A 130 10.23 6.29 19.09
CA GLN A 130 9.39 5.63 20.09
C GLN A 130 8.49 4.60 19.41
N LYS A 131 8.37 3.40 19.98
CA LYS A 131 7.33 2.45 19.56
C LYS A 131 5.97 3.08 19.89
N VAL A 132 5.09 3.20 18.89
CA VAL A 132 3.74 3.71 19.12
C VAL A 132 3.02 2.63 19.91
N LYS A 133 2.55 2.94 21.12
CA LYS A 133 1.67 2.03 21.86
C LYS A 133 0.45 1.79 20.97
N LYS A 134 0.31 0.57 20.42
CA LYS A 134 -0.95 0.11 19.84
C LYS A 134 -2.00 0.29 20.92
N VAL A 135 -2.90 1.25 20.73
CA VAL A 135 -4.14 1.30 21.51
C VAL A 135 -4.80 -0.04 21.26
N GLY A 136 -4.77 -0.92 22.26
CA GLY A 136 -5.41 -2.22 22.17
C GLY A 136 -6.87 -1.99 21.78
N LYS A 137 -7.37 -2.73 20.80
CA LYS A 137 -8.82 -2.90 20.66
C LYS A 137 -9.31 -3.41 22.01
N ASP A 138 -10.07 -2.59 22.70
CA ASP A 138 -10.75 -3.04 23.90
C ASP A 138 -11.74 -4.13 23.46
N ALA A 139 -11.77 -5.25 24.17
CA ALA A 139 -12.60 -6.41 23.81
C ALA A 139 -14.11 -6.15 24.01
N ARG A 140 -14.50 -4.88 24.19
CA ARG A 140 -15.85 -4.39 24.44
C ARG A 140 -16.44 -3.59 23.27
N ASP A 141 -15.71 -3.40 22.18
CA ASP A 141 -16.19 -2.74 20.95
C ASP A 141 -16.84 -3.72 19.95
N PHE A 142 -17.56 -4.74 20.44
CA PHE A 142 -18.44 -5.60 19.66
C PHE A 142 -19.87 -5.56 20.22
#